data_AF-A0A8H8NUD3-F1
#
_entry.id   AF-A0A8H8NUD3-F1
#
_cell.length_a   1.000
_cell.length_b   1.000
_cell.length_c   1.000
_cell.angle_alpha   90.00
_cell.angle_beta   90.00
_cell.angle_gamma   90.00
#
_symmetry.space_group_name_H-M   'P 1'
#
loop_
_entity.id
_entity.type
_entity.pdbx_description
1 polymer ?
#
loop_
_entity_poly.entity_id
_entity_poly.type
_entity_poly.pdbx_seq_one_letter_code
_entity_poly.pdbx_strand_id
1 'polypeptide(L)'
;MLNLSALSFLLGITTVTWCITRSLEEHQLCPPKAWANMPWPRLCLIFVLLSSWIYLVLTGVLLFGAPPRHSDTRCTLGTLACILLYGIIKGFIYLCLVERVHAVWSNGRRRWHSPAYRFCIVLLIPLGGIAGFMVAQGIHYLRDGYCILGIKHTAEIIFLSYDIALNIFLTFLFVAPLVRSTIRSARLKVIATKAMVATTVGLITTIINGFTLFSLGGEEVVWVCLGACAIDVVINAVAMYWAMKSPPKPSESIHLSPLSLSGSVRAPPRKDFAGDFAGTQDKSTVSSIKPSYGRLQILSRGTITTSSTSIPVIEVPQPTMPNPRHVDLYGEIPSGSRLSLSLSAEQKSDSIKGMDISLKEMGLSRVEIINDGGYRADGRKARELRSITIELSPHPTADGSATVSHGLTTVNVCVFGPREAKNRSQTMHDKALINVEISEAAFSSSERRKRGRNDKRTLEFAASIRATFEPVVQVSIYPRSEIDIFVQVLQQDGGVLQTAINAATLALIDAGIALTDYVCACTAACIDTTGLLDLTNTKILPRSKRVTLVTMETRLHVERFDQIFKLALLAGDILHERMRAAIRERTGKLVQSMTVGGIAPAVENKEEASGDVEMYNPS
;
A
#
# COMPACT_ATOMS: atom_id res chain seq x y z
N MET A 1 20.95 -42.90 -1.40
CA MET A 1 21.39 -41.75 -2.20
C MET A 1 20.42 -41.38 -3.32
N LEU A 2 20.09 -42.27 -4.28
CA LEU A 2 19.18 -41.95 -5.39
C LEU A 2 17.87 -41.24 -4.97
N ASN A 3 17.16 -41.77 -3.97
CA ASN A 3 15.92 -41.19 -3.45
C ASN A 3 16.10 -39.76 -2.87
N LEU A 4 17.29 -39.42 -2.36
CA LEU A 4 17.60 -38.09 -1.83
C LEU A 4 17.77 -37.08 -2.97
N SER A 5 18.38 -37.48 -4.09
CA SER A 5 18.44 -36.65 -5.30
C SER A 5 17.05 -36.47 -5.93
N ALA A 6 16.22 -37.52 -6.00
CA ALA A 6 14.84 -37.40 -6.49
C ALA A 6 14.02 -36.40 -5.64
N LEU A 7 14.19 -36.44 -4.31
CA LEU A 7 13.57 -35.49 -3.39
C LEU A 7 14.04 -34.03 -3.66
N SER A 8 15.34 -33.79 -3.87
CA SER A 8 15.85 -32.43 -4.12
C SER A 8 15.34 -31.86 -5.45
N PHE A 9 15.20 -32.68 -6.50
CA PHE A 9 14.58 -32.24 -7.75
C PHE A 9 13.09 -31.92 -7.59
N LEU A 10 12.30 -32.76 -6.91
CA LEU A 10 10.86 -32.52 -6.69
C LEU A 10 10.61 -31.27 -5.82
N LEU A 11 11.36 -31.10 -4.74
CA LEU A 11 11.30 -29.91 -3.89
C LEU A 11 11.81 -28.66 -4.65
N GLY A 12 12.82 -28.81 -5.50
CA GLY A 12 13.33 -27.73 -6.35
C GLY A 12 12.29 -27.25 -7.37
N ILE A 13 11.68 -28.15 -8.12
CA ILE A 13 10.66 -27.81 -9.13
C ILE A 13 9.45 -27.16 -8.45
N THR A 14 8.97 -27.70 -7.33
CA THR A 14 7.80 -27.13 -6.62
C THR A 14 8.10 -25.75 -6.03
N THR A 15 9.25 -25.54 -5.39
CA THR A 15 9.64 -24.23 -4.82
C THR A 15 9.87 -23.16 -5.89
N VAL A 16 10.56 -23.50 -6.99
CA VAL A 16 10.77 -22.57 -8.11
C VAL A 16 9.44 -22.26 -8.81
N THR A 17 8.58 -23.25 -9.03
CA THR A 17 7.23 -23.04 -9.60
C THR A 17 6.40 -22.11 -8.71
N TRP A 18 6.42 -22.28 -7.39
CA TRP A 18 5.75 -21.37 -6.45
C TRP A 18 6.28 -19.93 -6.54
N CYS A 19 7.62 -19.76 -6.65
CA CYS A 19 8.24 -18.44 -6.85
C CYS A 19 7.81 -17.80 -8.18
N ILE A 20 7.70 -18.59 -9.26
CA ILE A 20 7.19 -18.13 -10.57
C ILE A 20 5.74 -17.67 -10.42
N THR A 21 4.84 -18.53 -9.95
CA THR A 21 3.40 -18.21 -9.78
C THR A 21 3.22 -16.93 -8.98
N ARG A 22 3.90 -16.80 -7.83
CA ARG A 22 3.77 -15.61 -6.99
C ARG A 22 4.38 -14.35 -7.62
N SER A 23 5.45 -14.49 -8.41
CA SER A 23 6.00 -13.38 -9.18
C SER A 23 5.12 -12.95 -10.37
N LEU A 24 4.25 -13.84 -10.87
CA LEU A 24 3.28 -13.54 -11.92
C LEU A 24 2.01 -12.89 -11.36
N GLU A 25 1.49 -13.41 -10.24
CA GLU A 25 0.33 -12.87 -9.52
C GLU A 25 0.49 -11.40 -9.14
N GLU A 26 1.67 -11.00 -8.65
CA GLU A 26 1.94 -9.61 -8.25
C GLU A 26 1.83 -8.60 -9.42
N HIS A 27 1.81 -9.06 -10.69
CA HIS A 27 1.95 -8.22 -11.88
C HIS A 27 0.96 -8.46 -13.04
N GLN A 28 -0.01 -9.38 -12.94
CA GLN A 28 -1.07 -9.60 -13.95
C GLN A 28 -0.54 -9.69 -15.41
N LEU A 29 0.37 -10.62 -15.70
CA LEU A 29 1.03 -10.75 -17.02
C LEU A 29 0.13 -11.39 -18.09
N CYS A 30 -0.97 -10.73 -18.46
CA CYS A 30 -1.87 -11.18 -19.53
C CYS A 30 -1.79 -10.36 -20.84
N PRO A 31 -1.55 -9.02 -20.85
CA PRO A 31 -1.42 -8.28 -22.11
C PRO A 31 0.06 -8.24 -22.60
N PRO A 32 0.35 -8.51 -23.88
CA PRO A 32 1.73 -8.48 -24.41
C PRO A 32 2.39 -7.10 -24.31
N LYS A 33 1.59 -6.01 -24.26
CA LYS A 33 2.08 -4.64 -24.00
C LYS A 33 2.67 -4.44 -22.61
N ALA A 34 2.38 -5.30 -21.62
CA ALA A 34 2.96 -5.21 -20.28
C ALA A 34 4.44 -5.64 -20.25
N TRP A 35 4.84 -6.57 -21.13
CA TRP A 35 6.22 -7.07 -21.20
C TRP A 35 7.20 -5.99 -21.66
N ALA A 36 6.81 -5.17 -22.65
CA ALA A 36 7.63 -4.08 -23.18
C ALA A 36 7.93 -2.95 -22.16
N ASN A 37 7.04 -2.76 -21.18
CA ASN A 37 7.16 -1.71 -20.15
C ASN A 37 7.73 -2.24 -18.82
N MET A 38 8.15 -3.51 -18.75
CA MET A 38 8.62 -4.10 -17.49
C MET A 38 10.02 -3.58 -17.12
N PRO A 39 10.26 -3.16 -15.86
CA PRO A 39 11.57 -2.70 -15.44
C PRO A 39 12.59 -3.86 -15.46
N TRP A 40 13.72 -3.62 -16.13
CA TRP A 40 14.82 -4.57 -16.34
C TRP A 40 15.17 -5.49 -15.14
N PRO A 41 15.32 -5.01 -13.88
CA PRO A 41 15.62 -5.91 -12.75
C PRO A 41 14.60 -7.04 -12.54
N ARG A 42 13.31 -6.81 -12.87
CA ARG A 42 12.25 -7.83 -12.73
C ARG A 42 12.26 -8.82 -13.88
N LEU A 43 12.52 -8.33 -15.09
CA LEU A 43 12.68 -9.15 -16.29
C LEU A 43 13.88 -10.12 -16.12
N CYS A 44 14.99 -9.66 -15.52
CA CYS A 44 16.10 -10.53 -15.15
C CYS A 44 15.73 -11.58 -14.09
N LEU A 45 14.91 -11.25 -13.07
CA LEU A 45 14.42 -12.24 -12.10
C LEU A 45 13.58 -13.33 -12.78
N ILE A 46 12.69 -12.96 -13.71
CA ILE A 46 11.88 -13.92 -14.46
C ILE A 46 12.78 -14.87 -15.26
N PHE A 47 13.85 -14.37 -15.90
CA PHE A 47 14.82 -15.23 -16.57
C PHE A 47 15.60 -16.15 -15.63
N VAL A 48 15.98 -15.71 -14.43
CA VAL A 48 16.58 -16.60 -13.41
C VAL A 48 15.61 -17.71 -13.04
N LEU A 49 14.38 -17.38 -12.62
CA LEU A 49 13.40 -18.38 -12.20
C LEU A 49 13.05 -19.37 -13.32
N LEU A 50 12.87 -18.89 -14.55
CA LEU A 50 12.52 -19.71 -15.70
C LEU A 50 13.69 -20.61 -16.16
N SER A 51 14.93 -20.11 -16.16
CA SER A 51 16.11 -20.93 -16.47
C SER A 51 16.40 -21.98 -15.38
N SER A 52 16.24 -21.61 -14.09
CA SER A 52 16.28 -22.57 -12.97
C SER A 52 15.23 -23.67 -13.12
N TRP A 53 13.99 -23.33 -13.50
CA TRP A 53 12.92 -24.31 -13.73
C TRP A 53 13.25 -25.25 -14.90
N ILE A 54 13.68 -24.71 -16.05
CA ILE A 54 14.09 -25.51 -17.22
C ILE A 54 15.24 -26.46 -16.86
N TYR A 55 16.25 -26.00 -16.13
CA TYR A 55 17.36 -26.83 -15.68
C TYR A 55 16.88 -27.99 -14.81
N LEU A 56 16.08 -27.73 -13.78
CA LEU A 56 15.59 -28.76 -12.86
C LEU A 56 14.70 -29.80 -13.56
N VAL A 57 13.83 -29.36 -14.48
CA VAL A 57 12.99 -30.26 -15.27
C VAL A 57 13.82 -31.07 -16.25
N LEU A 58 14.70 -30.45 -17.05
CA LEU A 58 15.47 -31.15 -18.06
C LEU A 58 16.48 -32.13 -17.46
N THR A 59 17.23 -31.73 -16.44
CA THR A 59 18.19 -32.61 -15.76
C THR A 59 17.49 -33.71 -14.95
N GLY A 60 16.35 -33.41 -14.32
CA GLY A 60 15.51 -34.42 -13.66
C GLY A 60 14.95 -35.46 -14.63
N VAL A 61 14.46 -35.04 -15.81
CA VAL A 61 13.99 -35.96 -16.87
C VAL A 61 15.14 -36.81 -17.43
N LEU A 62 16.32 -36.23 -17.63
CA LEU A 62 17.51 -36.96 -18.08
C LEU A 62 17.99 -38.00 -17.05
N LEU A 63 17.79 -37.75 -15.75
CA LEU A 63 18.24 -38.62 -14.67
C LEU A 63 17.23 -39.72 -14.28
N PHE A 64 15.93 -39.44 -14.32
CA PHE A 64 14.88 -40.36 -13.84
C PHE A 64 13.88 -40.81 -14.92
N GLY A 65 13.82 -40.14 -16.07
CA GLY A 65 12.77 -40.35 -17.09
C GLY A 65 13.16 -41.24 -18.28
N ALA A 66 14.39 -41.79 -18.31
CA ALA A 66 14.91 -42.51 -19.48
C ALA A 66 14.87 -44.06 -19.30
N PRO A 67 14.59 -44.84 -20.36
CA PRO A 67 14.66 -46.29 -20.32
C PRO A 67 16.11 -46.81 -20.19
N PRO A 68 16.33 -48.03 -19.65
CA PRO A 68 17.61 -48.50 -19.07
C PRO A 68 18.76 -48.81 -20.07
N ARG A 69 18.72 -48.27 -21.28
CA ARG A 69 19.85 -48.28 -22.23
C ARG A 69 20.10 -46.87 -22.74
N HIS A 70 21.07 -46.19 -22.14
CA HIS A 70 21.55 -44.91 -22.64
C HIS A 70 22.45 -45.13 -23.86
N SER A 71 22.22 -44.36 -24.93
CA SER A 71 23.17 -44.22 -26.04
C SER A 71 24.18 -43.13 -25.71
N ASP A 72 25.40 -43.26 -26.22
CA ASP A 72 26.49 -42.31 -26.00
C ASP A 72 26.07 -40.86 -26.31
N THR A 73 25.39 -40.67 -27.44
CA THR A 73 24.79 -39.39 -27.88
C THR A 73 23.86 -38.73 -26.85
N ARG A 74 23.16 -39.51 -26.02
CA ARG A 74 22.31 -38.99 -24.92
C ARG A 74 23.16 -38.56 -23.73
N CYS A 75 24.25 -39.26 -23.43
CA CYS A 75 25.20 -38.85 -22.40
C CYS A 75 25.88 -37.53 -22.81
N THR A 76 26.36 -37.41 -24.06
CA THR A 76 26.95 -36.18 -24.60
C THR A 76 25.98 -34.99 -24.51
N LEU A 77 24.72 -35.20 -24.94
CA LEU A 77 23.69 -34.16 -24.89
C LEU A 77 23.34 -33.75 -23.45
N GLY A 78 23.31 -34.71 -22.52
CA GLY A 78 23.09 -34.45 -21.09
C GLY A 78 24.20 -33.62 -20.46
N THR A 79 25.47 -33.95 -20.73
CA THR A 79 26.63 -33.18 -20.25
C THR A 79 26.61 -31.75 -20.81
N LEU A 80 26.36 -31.60 -22.11
CA LEU A 80 26.28 -30.30 -22.76
C LEU A 80 25.11 -29.45 -22.23
N ALA A 81 23.92 -30.05 -22.06
CA ALA A 81 22.76 -29.38 -21.49
C ALA A 81 23.02 -28.94 -20.04
N CYS A 82 23.64 -29.79 -19.21
CA CYS A 82 23.96 -29.46 -17.82
C CYS A 82 24.92 -28.27 -17.72
N ILE A 83 26.06 -28.32 -18.42
CA ILE A 83 27.09 -27.27 -18.37
C ILE A 83 26.54 -25.93 -18.89
N LEU A 84 25.86 -25.95 -20.04
CA LEU A 84 25.32 -24.72 -20.64
C LEU A 84 24.19 -24.12 -19.80
N LEU A 85 23.22 -24.91 -19.34
CA LEU A 85 22.10 -24.37 -18.56
C LEU A 85 22.55 -23.87 -17.18
N TYR A 86 23.46 -24.58 -16.50
CA TYR A 86 24.04 -24.11 -15.24
C TYR A 86 24.84 -22.80 -15.43
N GLY A 87 25.66 -22.71 -16.48
CA GLY A 87 26.37 -21.49 -16.85
C GLY A 87 25.44 -20.32 -17.18
N ILE A 88 24.33 -20.58 -17.90
CA ILE A 88 23.29 -19.59 -18.21
C ILE A 88 22.60 -19.08 -16.93
N ILE A 89 22.28 -19.98 -15.99
CA ILE A 89 21.67 -19.61 -14.69
C ILE A 89 22.62 -18.72 -13.89
N LYS A 90 23.87 -19.13 -13.69
CA LYS A 90 24.90 -18.32 -12.99
C LYS A 90 25.09 -16.97 -13.68
N GLY A 91 25.14 -16.94 -15.02
CA GLY A 91 25.20 -15.71 -15.81
C GLY A 91 24.02 -14.76 -15.55
N PHE A 92 22.78 -15.26 -15.53
CA PHE A 92 21.61 -14.45 -15.20
C PHE A 92 21.57 -14.00 -13.73
N ILE A 93 22.01 -14.83 -12.77
CA ILE A 93 22.15 -14.46 -11.36
C ILE A 93 23.15 -13.31 -11.22
N TYR A 94 24.31 -13.38 -11.86
CA TYR A 94 25.28 -12.29 -11.80
C TYR A 94 24.79 -11.03 -12.51
N LEU A 95 24.13 -11.14 -13.67
CA LEU A 95 23.52 -9.98 -14.34
C LEU A 95 22.46 -9.30 -13.44
N CYS A 96 21.67 -10.08 -12.71
CA CYS A 96 20.74 -9.59 -11.69
C CYS A 96 21.44 -8.84 -10.55
N LEU A 97 22.53 -9.42 -10.01
CA LEU A 97 23.33 -8.81 -8.95
C LEU A 97 24.01 -7.52 -9.43
N VAL A 98 24.50 -7.47 -10.66
CA VAL A 98 25.10 -6.25 -11.24
C VAL A 98 24.08 -5.12 -11.43
N GLU A 99 22.82 -5.42 -11.77
CA GLU A 99 21.75 -4.41 -11.75
C GLU A 99 21.42 -3.93 -10.32
N ARG A 100 21.62 -4.76 -9.29
CA ARG A 100 21.52 -4.36 -7.87
C ARG A 100 22.72 -3.53 -7.42
N VAL A 101 23.94 -3.85 -7.85
CA VAL A 101 25.13 -2.99 -7.68
C VAL A 101 24.89 -1.64 -8.34
N HIS A 102 24.34 -1.61 -9.56
CA HIS A 102 23.94 -0.37 -10.21
C HIS A 102 22.94 0.42 -9.36
N ALA A 103 21.89 -0.21 -8.82
CA ALA A 103 20.93 0.48 -7.96
C ALA A 103 21.57 1.12 -6.72
N VAL A 104 22.61 0.51 -6.15
CA VAL A 104 23.33 1.00 -4.95
C VAL A 104 24.35 2.10 -5.28
N TRP A 105 25.08 1.97 -6.40
CA TRP A 105 26.18 2.86 -6.80
C TRP A 105 25.78 3.91 -7.86
N SER A 106 24.53 3.88 -8.35
CA SER A 106 23.98 4.85 -9.29
C SER A 106 23.63 6.17 -8.59
N ASN A 107 24.54 7.14 -8.67
CA ASN A 107 24.27 8.55 -8.38
C ASN A 107 23.40 9.20 -9.48
N GLY A 108 22.23 8.61 -9.78
CA GLY A 108 21.29 9.07 -10.80
C GLY A 108 21.75 8.95 -12.27
N ARG A 109 22.89 8.28 -12.54
CA ARG A 109 23.45 8.15 -13.89
C ARG A 109 22.74 7.05 -14.69
N ARG A 110 22.71 7.17 -16.02
CA ARG A 110 22.24 6.09 -16.92
C ARG A 110 23.18 4.88 -16.81
N ARG A 111 22.65 3.65 -16.91
CA ARG A 111 23.37 2.36 -16.73
C ARG A 111 24.79 2.35 -17.30
N TRP A 112 24.91 2.53 -18.62
CA TRP A 112 26.18 2.54 -19.36
C TRP A 112 27.16 3.65 -18.98
N HIS A 113 26.73 4.67 -18.24
CA HIS A 113 27.56 5.78 -17.77
C HIS A 113 27.99 5.65 -16.30
N SER A 114 27.54 4.60 -15.60
CA SER A 114 28.05 4.27 -14.26
C SER A 114 29.37 3.49 -14.37
N PRO A 115 30.47 3.95 -13.74
CA PRO A 115 31.75 3.25 -13.81
C PRO A 115 31.69 1.88 -13.10
N ALA A 116 31.00 1.78 -11.97
CA ALA A 116 30.83 0.53 -11.22
C ALA A 116 30.07 -0.52 -12.06
N TYR A 117 29.02 -0.12 -12.78
CA TYR A 117 28.27 -1.03 -13.65
C TYR A 117 29.12 -1.54 -14.81
N ARG A 118 29.85 -0.64 -15.51
CA ARG A 118 30.76 -1.04 -16.59
C ARG A 118 31.84 -2.00 -16.11
N PHE A 119 32.47 -1.71 -14.96
CA PHE A 119 33.47 -2.60 -14.37
C PHE A 119 32.89 -3.99 -14.09
N CYS A 120 31.71 -4.06 -13.45
CA CYS A 120 31.07 -5.34 -13.16
C CYS A 120 30.67 -6.11 -14.42
N ILE A 121 30.17 -5.45 -15.48
CA ILE A 121 29.85 -6.12 -16.75
C ILE A 121 31.10 -6.66 -17.43
N VAL A 122 32.21 -5.91 -17.44
CA VAL A 122 33.51 -6.41 -17.94
C VAL A 122 33.99 -7.61 -17.13
N LEU A 123 33.77 -7.59 -15.81
CA LEU A 123 34.06 -8.71 -14.91
C LEU A 123 33.16 -9.94 -15.12
N LEU A 124 32.11 -9.88 -15.95
CA LEU A 124 31.34 -11.08 -16.34
C LEU A 124 31.79 -11.70 -17.67
N ILE A 125 32.60 -11.01 -18.48
CA ILE A 125 33.06 -11.50 -19.78
C ILE A 125 33.83 -12.84 -19.66
N PRO A 126 34.74 -13.05 -18.69
CA PRO A 126 35.48 -14.30 -18.57
C PRO A 126 34.60 -15.52 -18.29
N LEU A 127 33.38 -15.37 -17.74
CA LEU A 127 32.44 -16.49 -17.53
C LEU A 127 32.12 -17.22 -18.84
N GLY A 128 32.01 -16.48 -19.96
CA GLY A 128 31.77 -17.10 -21.27
C GLY A 128 32.95 -17.96 -21.74
N GLY A 129 34.19 -17.51 -21.49
CA GLY A 129 35.40 -18.27 -21.79
C GLY A 129 35.54 -19.50 -20.90
N ILE A 130 35.26 -19.37 -19.61
CA ILE A 130 35.28 -20.48 -18.65
C ILE A 130 34.20 -21.52 -19.00
N ALA A 131 32.97 -21.09 -19.33
CA ALA A 131 31.92 -22.00 -19.78
C ALA A 131 32.31 -22.76 -21.05
N GLY A 132 32.92 -22.09 -22.03
CA GLY A 132 33.49 -22.74 -23.22
C GLY A 132 34.59 -23.76 -22.89
N PHE A 133 35.45 -23.45 -21.92
CA PHE A 133 36.49 -24.36 -21.43
C PHE A 133 35.90 -25.57 -20.70
N MET A 134 34.85 -25.38 -19.89
CA MET A 134 34.12 -26.49 -19.24
C MET A 134 33.47 -27.42 -20.26
N VAL A 135 32.85 -26.89 -21.33
CA VAL A 135 32.30 -27.70 -22.42
C VAL A 135 33.42 -28.50 -23.12
N ALA A 136 34.57 -27.87 -23.39
CA ALA A 136 35.72 -28.54 -24.03
C ALA A 136 36.41 -29.60 -23.15
N GLN A 137 36.24 -29.55 -21.82
CA GLN A 137 36.82 -30.50 -20.85
C GLN A 137 35.77 -31.39 -20.16
N GLY A 138 34.54 -31.42 -20.68
CA GLY A 138 33.47 -32.31 -20.21
C GLY A 138 33.77 -33.76 -20.58
N ILE A 139 33.73 -34.65 -19.59
CA ILE A 139 33.95 -36.09 -19.75
C ILE A 139 32.59 -36.80 -19.63
N HIS A 140 32.36 -37.77 -20.50
CA HIS A 140 31.26 -38.72 -20.37
C HIS A 140 31.78 -40.12 -20.75
N TYR A 141 31.34 -41.13 -20.00
CA TYR A 141 31.56 -42.53 -20.34
C TYR A 141 30.39 -43.37 -19.86
N LEU A 142 30.11 -44.47 -20.57
CA LEU A 142 29.01 -45.37 -20.25
C LEU A 142 29.53 -46.53 -19.40
N ARG A 143 28.94 -46.76 -18.23
CA ARG A 143 29.28 -47.89 -17.34
C ARG A 143 27.99 -48.62 -16.94
N ASP A 144 27.92 -49.92 -17.25
CA ASP A 144 26.80 -50.81 -16.92
C ASP A 144 25.41 -50.27 -17.32
N GLY A 145 25.35 -49.56 -18.46
CA GLY A 145 24.12 -48.97 -19.02
C GLY A 145 23.78 -47.56 -18.51
N TYR A 146 24.47 -47.07 -17.48
CA TYR A 146 24.33 -45.72 -16.94
C TYR A 146 25.38 -44.79 -17.55
N CYS A 147 24.97 -43.57 -17.93
CA CYS A 147 25.93 -42.50 -18.21
C CYS A 147 26.66 -42.14 -16.92
N ILE A 148 27.97 -41.92 -16.98
CA ILE A 148 28.73 -41.17 -15.97
C ILE A 148 29.14 -39.84 -16.60
N LEU A 149 28.78 -38.74 -15.93
CA LEU A 149 28.99 -37.36 -16.37
C LEU A 149 29.96 -36.71 -15.39
N GLY A 150 31.01 -36.10 -15.90
CA GLY A 150 31.99 -35.38 -15.11
C GLY A 150 32.66 -34.25 -15.90
N ILE A 151 33.44 -33.44 -15.20
CA ILE A 151 34.28 -32.39 -15.78
C ILE A 151 35.68 -32.61 -15.20
N LYS A 152 36.73 -32.37 -15.99
CA LYS A 152 38.10 -32.42 -15.42
C LYS A 152 38.23 -31.40 -14.29
N HIS A 153 38.81 -31.82 -13.18
CA HIS A 153 39.10 -30.96 -12.02
C HIS A 153 39.84 -29.67 -12.40
N THR A 154 40.63 -29.65 -13.47
CA THR A 154 41.26 -28.42 -13.99
C THR A 154 40.24 -27.35 -14.40
N ALA A 155 39.20 -27.70 -15.16
CA ALA A 155 38.16 -26.76 -15.56
C ALA A 155 37.21 -26.41 -14.41
N GLU A 156 36.93 -27.37 -13.54
CA GLU A 156 36.12 -27.21 -12.34
C GLU A 156 36.76 -26.25 -11.32
N ILE A 157 38.05 -26.42 -10.99
CA ILE A 157 38.79 -25.54 -10.08
C ILE A 157 38.89 -24.12 -10.65
N ILE A 158 39.10 -23.97 -11.97
CA ILE A 158 39.09 -22.66 -12.63
C ILE A 158 37.71 -21.99 -12.52
N PHE A 159 36.62 -22.73 -12.74
CA PHE A 159 35.27 -22.21 -12.56
C PHE A 159 34.99 -21.81 -11.11
N LEU A 160 35.22 -22.73 -10.16
CA LEU A 160 34.92 -22.53 -8.74
C LEU A 160 35.73 -21.38 -8.12
N SER A 161 37.04 -21.31 -8.40
CA SER A 161 37.89 -20.22 -7.91
C SER A 161 37.43 -18.85 -8.42
N TYR A 162 36.96 -18.79 -9.67
CA TYR A 162 36.40 -17.59 -10.26
C TYR A 162 35.02 -17.24 -9.68
N ASP A 163 34.13 -18.22 -9.49
CA ASP A 163 32.80 -18.06 -8.91
C ASP A 163 32.89 -17.54 -7.45
N ILE A 164 33.84 -18.07 -6.67
CA ILE A 164 34.17 -17.58 -5.32
C ILE A 164 34.71 -16.14 -5.37
N ALA A 165 35.66 -15.84 -6.25
CA ALA A 165 36.24 -14.50 -6.39
C ALA A 165 35.17 -13.45 -6.78
N LEU A 166 34.27 -13.77 -7.71
CA LEU A 166 33.13 -12.92 -8.08
C LEU A 166 32.20 -12.67 -6.89
N ASN A 167 31.81 -13.70 -6.15
CA ASN A 167 30.90 -13.55 -5.01
C ASN A 167 31.52 -12.74 -3.87
N ILE A 168 32.81 -12.91 -3.59
CA ILE A 168 33.54 -12.09 -2.62
C ILE A 168 33.56 -10.62 -3.08
N PHE A 169 33.89 -10.36 -4.34
CA PHE A 169 33.93 -9.00 -4.90
C PHE A 169 32.55 -8.31 -4.89
N LEU A 170 31.50 -9.00 -5.33
CA LEU A 170 30.13 -8.47 -5.31
C LEU A 170 29.64 -8.24 -3.87
N THR A 171 29.95 -9.15 -2.93
CA THR A 171 29.63 -8.96 -1.51
C THR A 171 30.33 -7.72 -0.95
N PHE A 172 31.62 -7.51 -1.26
CA PHE A 172 32.34 -6.29 -0.89
C PHE A 172 31.68 -5.03 -1.43
N LEU A 173 31.21 -5.03 -2.69
CA LEU A 173 30.48 -3.89 -3.27
C LEU A 173 29.13 -3.60 -2.61
N PHE A 174 28.50 -4.55 -1.92
CA PHE A 174 27.29 -4.32 -1.11
C PHE A 174 27.62 -3.93 0.34
N VAL A 175 28.67 -4.50 0.94
CA VAL A 175 29.10 -4.22 2.32
C VAL A 175 29.74 -2.83 2.45
N ALA A 176 30.65 -2.45 1.54
CA ALA A 176 31.43 -1.23 1.68
C ALA A 176 30.59 0.07 1.76
N PRO A 177 29.53 0.28 0.96
CA PRO A 177 28.63 1.44 1.10
C PRO A 177 27.80 1.43 2.38
N LEU A 178 27.55 0.25 2.95
CA LEU A 178 26.78 0.04 4.19
C LEU A 178 27.63 0.46 5.40
N VAL A 179 28.87 -0.05 5.48
CA VAL A 179 29.84 0.22 6.55
C VAL A 179 30.32 1.68 6.52
N ARG A 180 30.62 2.23 5.34
CA ARG A 180 31.04 3.64 5.18
C ARG A 180 29.90 4.65 5.35
N SER A 181 28.67 4.19 5.65
CA SER A 181 27.46 5.01 5.82
C SER A 181 27.10 5.90 4.60
N THR A 182 27.68 5.63 3.43
CA THR A 182 27.56 6.43 2.20
C THR A 182 26.10 6.48 1.70
N ILE A 183 25.31 5.45 2.01
CA ILE A 183 23.88 5.40 1.70
C ILE A 183 23.07 6.10 2.79
N ARG A 184 22.55 7.30 2.50
CA ARG A 184 21.64 8.04 3.42
C ARG A 184 20.19 7.53 3.42
N SER A 185 19.67 6.95 2.33
CA SER A 185 18.25 6.59 2.24
C SER A 185 17.95 5.19 2.83
N ALA A 186 16.97 5.12 3.73
CA ALA A 186 16.57 3.87 4.38
C ALA A 186 16.12 2.79 3.38
N ARG A 187 15.40 3.20 2.31
CA ARG A 187 14.97 2.30 1.22
C ARG A 187 16.15 1.64 0.50
N LEU A 188 17.22 2.39 0.22
CA LEU A 188 18.39 1.85 -0.46
C LEU A 188 19.26 0.99 0.47
N LYS A 189 19.31 1.31 1.78
CA LYS A 189 19.89 0.40 2.78
C LYS A 189 19.21 -0.96 2.77
N VAL A 190 17.87 -1.01 2.83
CA VAL A 190 17.13 -2.30 2.79
C VAL A 190 17.41 -3.08 1.49
N ILE A 191 17.49 -2.41 0.34
CA ILE A 191 17.83 -3.04 -0.93
C ILE A 191 19.27 -3.60 -0.91
N ALA A 192 20.24 -2.83 -0.38
CA ALA A 192 21.63 -3.25 -0.27
C ALA A 192 21.82 -4.41 0.71
N THR A 193 21.21 -4.35 1.90
CA THR A 193 21.24 -5.45 2.90
C THR A 193 20.62 -6.73 2.34
N LYS A 194 19.49 -6.63 1.62
CA LYS A 194 18.88 -7.78 0.94
C LYS A 194 19.80 -8.40 -0.12
N ALA A 195 20.43 -7.58 -0.95
CA ALA A 195 21.37 -8.05 -1.98
C ALA A 195 22.62 -8.69 -1.36
N MET A 196 23.17 -8.09 -0.30
CA MET A 196 24.29 -8.61 0.48
C MET A 196 23.99 -10.00 1.07
N VAL A 197 22.81 -10.20 1.66
CA VAL A 197 22.39 -11.52 2.19
C VAL A 197 22.28 -12.55 1.06
N ALA A 198 21.77 -12.17 -0.11
CA ALA A 198 21.74 -13.07 -1.26
C ALA A 198 23.15 -13.45 -1.75
N THR A 199 24.10 -12.52 -1.83
CA THR A 199 25.48 -12.87 -2.23
C THR A 199 26.23 -13.69 -1.19
N THR A 200 25.97 -13.50 0.10
CA THR A 200 26.58 -14.35 1.14
C THR A 200 26.01 -15.78 1.12
N VAL A 201 24.69 -15.94 0.88
CA VAL A 201 24.09 -17.27 0.68
C VAL A 201 24.64 -17.95 -0.58
N GLY A 202 24.83 -17.20 -1.67
CA GLY A 202 25.45 -17.69 -2.90
C GLY A 202 26.91 -18.11 -2.73
N LEU A 203 27.69 -17.35 -1.95
CA LEU A 203 29.06 -17.71 -1.60
C LEU A 203 29.12 -19.00 -0.77
N ILE A 204 28.28 -19.11 0.26
CA ILE A 204 28.23 -20.29 1.15
C ILE A 204 27.85 -21.55 0.36
N THR A 205 26.81 -21.49 -0.48
CA THR A 205 26.39 -22.61 -1.33
C THR A 205 27.49 -23.01 -2.30
N THR A 206 28.11 -22.05 -2.99
CA THR A 206 29.24 -22.29 -3.90
C THR A 206 30.42 -22.98 -3.19
N ILE A 207 30.78 -22.56 -1.99
CA ILE A 207 31.84 -23.20 -1.18
C ILE A 207 31.46 -24.63 -0.79
N ILE A 208 30.22 -24.86 -0.35
CA ILE A 208 29.72 -26.21 0.01
C ILE A 208 29.79 -27.14 -1.21
N ASN A 209 29.29 -26.70 -2.37
CA ASN A 209 29.30 -27.51 -3.59
C ASN A 209 30.73 -27.82 -4.05
N GLY A 210 31.62 -26.83 -4.04
CA GLY A 210 33.03 -27.02 -4.35
C GLY A 210 33.73 -27.98 -3.39
N PHE A 211 33.45 -27.89 -2.08
CA PHE A 211 33.97 -28.82 -1.08
C PHE A 211 33.41 -30.24 -1.24
N THR A 212 32.12 -30.38 -1.55
CA THR A 212 31.50 -31.67 -1.87
C THR A 212 32.22 -32.32 -3.05
N LEU A 213 32.32 -31.64 -4.18
CA LEU A 213 32.94 -32.17 -5.39
C LEU A 213 34.44 -32.48 -5.19
N PHE A 214 35.17 -31.64 -4.46
CA PHE A 214 36.58 -31.89 -4.11
C PHE A 214 36.77 -33.12 -3.22
N SER A 215 35.89 -33.32 -2.23
CA SER A 215 35.97 -34.45 -1.29
C SER A 215 35.68 -35.81 -1.93
N LEU A 216 35.15 -35.81 -3.16
CA LEU A 216 34.65 -36.99 -3.86
C LEU A 216 35.61 -37.53 -4.94
N GLY A 217 36.78 -36.91 -5.13
CA GLY A 217 37.94 -37.55 -5.79
C GLY A 217 37.84 -37.87 -7.29
N GLY A 218 36.71 -37.57 -7.94
CA GLY A 218 36.55 -37.67 -9.40
C GLY A 218 35.96 -38.97 -9.96
N GLU A 219 35.74 -40.01 -9.14
CA GLU A 219 35.05 -41.26 -9.55
C GLU A 219 33.53 -41.18 -9.35
N GLU A 220 32.94 -40.04 -9.67
CA GLU A 220 31.61 -39.65 -9.21
C GLU A 220 30.44 -40.26 -9.99
N VAL A 221 29.36 -40.58 -9.28
CA VAL A 221 28.10 -41.01 -9.90
C VAL A 221 27.17 -39.82 -10.09
N VAL A 222 26.62 -39.69 -11.30
CA VAL A 222 25.85 -38.54 -11.84
C VAL A 222 24.90 -37.87 -10.87
N TRP A 223 24.16 -38.65 -10.07
CA TRP A 223 23.14 -38.14 -9.16
C TRP A 223 23.69 -37.24 -8.05
N VAL A 224 24.97 -37.35 -7.69
CA VAL A 224 25.59 -36.52 -6.65
C VAL A 224 25.93 -35.14 -7.20
N CYS A 225 26.69 -35.08 -8.30
CA CYS A 225 27.04 -33.82 -8.97
C CYS A 225 25.79 -33.05 -9.43
N LEU A 226 24.84 -33.71 -10.12
CA LEU A 226 23.58 -33.08 -10.52
C LEU A 226 22.73 -32.66 -9.32
N GLY A 227 22.72 -33.46 -8.24
CA GLY A 227 22.00 -33.15 -7.01
C GLY A 227 22.54 -31.92 -6.28
N ALA A 228 23.86 -31.79 -6.16
CA ALA A 228 24.52 -30.63 -5.59
C ALA A 228 24.25 -29.36 -6.41
N CYS A 229 24.41 -29.42 -7.74
CA CYS A 229 24.09 -28.31 -8.64
C CYS A 229 22.60 -27.94 -8.62
N ALA A 230 21.69 -28.90 -8.48
CA ALA A 230 20.25 -28.62 -8.31
C ALA A 230 19.96 -27.87 -7.00
N ILE A 231 20.60 -28.26 -5.89
CA ILE A 231 20.48 -27.56 -4.60
C ILE A 231 21.05 -26.13 -4.71
N ASP A 232 22.20 -25.94 -5.36
CA ASP A 232 22.79 -24.62 -5.66
C ASP A 232 21.81 -23.69 -6.38
N VAL A 233 21.23 -24.20 -7.48
CA VAL A 233 20.29 -23.46 -8.34
C VAL A 233 19.03 -23.08 -7.57
N VAL A 234 18.46 -23.97 -6.77
CA VAL A 234 17.26 -23.70 -5.98
C VAL A 234 17.52 -22.66 -4.90
N ILE A 235 18.59 -22.82 -4.10
CA ILE A 235 18.89 -21.88 -3.01
C ILE A 235 19.19 -20.48 -3.57
N ASN A 236 19.98 -20.39 -4.65
CA ASN A 236 20.28 -19.11 -5.28
C ASN A 236 19.04 -18.47 -5.94
N ALA A 237 18.17 -19.24 -6.58
CA ALA A 237 16.91 -18.72 -7.14
C ALA A 237 15.99 -18.14 -6.05
N VAL A 238 15.82 -18.84 -4.93
CA VAL A 238 15.01 -18.38 -3.79
C VAL A 238 15.61 -17.14 -3.12
N ALA A 239 16.94 -17.13 -2.90
CA ALA A 239 17.66 -15.97 -2.36
C ALA A 239 17.49 -14.73 -3.26
N MET A 240 17.60 -14.92 -4.58
CA MET A 240 17.39 -13.84 -5.56
C MET A 240 15.93 -13.37 -5.59
N TYR A 241 14.94 -14.25 -5.55
CA TYR A 241 13.52 -13.88 -5.45
C TYR A 241 13.25 -13.02 -4.20
N TRP A 242 13.74 -13.44 -3.03
CA TRP A 242 13.59 -12.69 -1.78
C TRP A 242 14.32 -11.33 -1.82
N ALA A 243 15.55 -11.29 -2.34
CA ALA A 243 16.33 -10.06 -2.46
C ALA A 243 15.74 -9.09 -3.49
N MET A 244 15.11 -9.62 -4.53
CA MET A 244 14.47 -8.83 -5.58
C MET A 244 13.18 -8.16 -5.11
N LYS A 245 12.42 -8.82 -4.22
CA LYS A 245 11.13 -8.35 -3.70
C LYS A 245 11.28 -6.97 -3.06
N SER A 246 10.56 -6.00 -3.63
CA SER A 246 10.62 -4.59 -3.24
C SER A 246 10.29 -4.43 -1.75
N PRO A 247 10.99 -3.56 -1.00
CA PRO A 247 10.55 -3.21 0.34
C PRO A 247 9.13 -2.60 0.26
N PRO A 248 8.28 -2.82 1.27
CA PRO A 248 6.99 -2.12 1.36
C PRO A 248 7.26 -0.61 1.29
N LYS A 249 6.39 0.13 0.59
CA LYS A 249 6.54 1.58 0.47
C LYS A 249 6.52 2.19 1.89
N PRO A 250 7.59 2.86 2.36
CA PRO A 250 7.49 3.66 3.57
C PRO A 250 6.52 4.82 3.29
N SER A 251 5.62 5.13 4.23
CA SER A 251 4.76 6.32 4.12
C SER A 251 5.63 7.56 3.94
N GLU A 252 5.33 8.36 2.91
CA GLU A 252 6.21 9.45 2.47
C GLU A 252 6.46 10.46 3.59
N SER A 253 7.64 10.37 4.20
CA SER A 253 8.22 11.47 4.99
C SER A 253 8.75 12.49 4.00
N ILE A 254 8.01 13.58 3.81
CA ILE A 254 8.41 14.73 3.00
C ILE A 254 9.67 15.34 3.62
N HIS A 255 10.83 15.01 3.07
CA HIS A 255 12.08 15.71 3.39
C HIS A 255 12.11 16.98 2.55
N LEU A 256 11.71 18.12 3.14
CA LEU A 256 11.87 19.42 2.50
C LEU A 256 13.36 19.67 2.19
N SER A 257 13.64 20.12 0.98
CA SER A 257 14.86 20.88 0.71
C SER A 257 14.83 22.19 1.51
N PRO A 258 15.97 22.70 2.01
CA PRO A 258 15.98 23.93 2.79
C PRO A 258 15.65 25.12 1.88
N LEU A 259 14.41 25.60 1.96
CA LEU A 259 14.04 26.92 1.45
C LEU A 259 14.75 27.96 2.31
N SER A 260 15.69 28.69 1.70
CA SER A 260 16.38 29.82 2.30
C SER A 260 15.37 30.87 2.76
N LEU A 261 15.33 31.11 4.08
CA LEU A 261 14.48 32.14 4.67
C LEU A 261 15.07 33.51 4.36
N SER A 262 14.47 34.24 3.42
CA SER A 262 14.65 35.69 3.30
C SER A 262 13.29 36.34 3.15
N GLY A 263 12.62 36.52 4.28
CA GLY A 263 11.45 37.38 4.37
C GLY A 263 11.90 38.79 4.70
N SER A 264 11.79 39.71 3.72
CA SER A 264 11.75 41.14 4.02
C SER A 264 10.29 41.57 3.98
N VAL A 265 9.70 41.81 5.16
CA VAL A 265 8.39 42.44 5.29
C VAL A 265 8.56 43.92 4.92
N ARG A 266 7.87 44.40 3.88
CA ARG A 266 7.83 45.83 3.54
C ARG A 266 6.48 46.42 3.93
N ALA A 267 6.50 47.26 4.97
CA ALA A 267 5.39 48.08 5.41
C ALA A 267 5.06 49.19 4.37
N PRO A 268 3.85 49.79 4.39
CA PRO A 268 3.44 50.80 3.42
C PRO A 268 4.19 52.14 3.59
N PRO A 269 4.25 52.98 2.54
CA PRO A 269 5.11 54.15 2.53
C PRO A 269 4.53 55.31 3.36
N ARG A 270 5.40 55.96 4.14
CA ARG A 270 5.21 57.34 4.62
C ARG A 270 6.29 58.19 3.96
N LYS A 271 5.93 59.34 3.39
CA LYS A 271 6.90 60.33 2.91
C LYS A 271 7.60 60.96 4.13
N ASP A 272 8.88 61.28 4.03
CA ASP A 272 9.37 62.67 4.01
C ASP A 272 10.90 62.80 4.22
N PHE A 273 11.49 63.77 3.49
CA PHE A 273 12.73 64.53 3.72
C PHE A 273 14.13 63.85 3.93
N ALA A 274 14.98 64.08 2.91
CA ALA A 274 16.32 64.72 2.94
C ALA A 274 17.46 64.25 3.89
N GLY A 275 18.69 64.21 3.33
CA GLY A 275 19.95 64.17 4.10
C GLY A 275 21.16 63.63 3.30
N ASP A 276 22.16 64.49 3.03
CA ASP A 276 23.43 64.16 2.36
C ASP A 276 24.41 63.34 3.23
N PHE A 277 25.31 62.54 2.63
CA PHE A 277 26.77 62.80 2.57
C PHE A 277 27.58 61.65 1.91
N ALA A 278 28.87 61.93 1.61
CA ALA A 278 29.76 61.16 0.73
C ALA A 278 30.68 60.10 1.40
N GLY A 279 31.42 59.32 0.60
CA GLY A 279 32.46 58.37 1.02
C GLY A 279 32.48 57.07 0.17
N THR A 280 33.15 56.93 -0.99
CA THR A 280 34.60 56.96 -1.32
C THR A 280 35.31 55.59 -1.21
N GLN A 281 35.78 55.07 -2.36
CA GLN A 281 36.85 54.06 -2.57
C GLN A 281 36.62 52.59 -2.08
N ASP A 282 37.19 51.53 -2.69
CA ASP A 282 38.00 51.42 -3.92
C ASP A 282 37.84 50.06 -4.67
N LYS A 283 38.56 49.92 -5.79
CA LYS A 283 38.65 48.81 -6.77
C LYS A 283 39.14 47.47 -6.14
N SER A 284 38.92 46.27 -6.72
CA SER A 284 39.48 45.86 -8.03
C SER A 284 39.01 44.48 -8.58
N THR A 285 38.74 44.42 -9.90
CA THR A 285 39.06 43.38 -10.93
C THR A 285 39.06 41.85 -10.62
N VAL A 286 38.70 40.89 -11.51
CA VAL A 286 38.13 40.87 -12.89
C VAL A 286 37.67 39.43 -13.23
N SER A 287 36.75 39.34 -14.22
CA SER A 287 36.37 38.24 -15.14
C SER A 287 34.95 37.67 -14.91
N SER A 288 33.95 37.84 -15.80
CA SER A 288 33.83 37.50 -17.25
C SER A 288 33.80 35.96 -17.44
N ILE A 289 32.80 35.28 -18.04
CA ILE A 289 31.83 35.62 -19.12
C ILE A 289 30.49 34.82 -18.97
N LYS A 290 29.45 35.29 -19.68
CA LYS A 290 28.09 34.74 -19.82
C LYS A 290 28.03 33.31 -20.40
N PRO A 291 26.86 32.64 -20.32
CA PRO A 291 26.33 31.89 -21.46
C PRO A 291 25.06 32.54 -22.04
N SER A 292 24.82 32.30 -23.33
CA SER A 292 23.71 32.83 -24.14
C SER A 292 23.14 31.68 -24.99
N TYR A 293 21.80 31.64 -25.15
CA TYR A 293 20.95 30.89 -26.12
C TYR A 293 21.56 29.71 -26.93
N GLY A 294 20.95 28.55 -27.10
CA GLY A 294 19.54 28.08 -27.17
C GLY A 294 19.59 26.59 -27.61
N ARG A 295 18.57 25.87 -28.11
CA ARG A 295 17.18 26.13 -28.54
C ARG A 295 16.42 24.77 -28.53
N LEU A 296 15.09 24.80 -28.44
CA LEU A 296 14.16 23.65 -28.52
C LEU A 296 14.31 22.75 -29.77
N GLN A 297 13.88 21.49 -29.64
CA GLN A 297 12.98 20.86 -30.62
C GLN A 297 11.94 19.95 -29.94
N ILE A 298 10.81 19.73 -30.62
CA ILE A 298 9.53 19.17 -30.11
C ILE A 298 9.18 17.86 -30.87
N LEU A 299 8.14 17.14 -30.40
CA LEU A 299 7.39 16.01 -30.99
C LEU A 299 7.88 14.58 -30.61
N SER A 300 7.00 13.57 -30.47
CA SER A 300 5.54 13.51 -30.21
C SER A 300 5.10 12.04 -29.96
N ARG A 301 3.84 11.84 -29.55
CA ARG A 301 3.00 10.61 -29.52
C ARG A 301 3.28 9.55 -28.43
N GLY A 302 2.19 9.13 -27.78
CA GLY A 302 2.14 8.07 -26.77
C GLY A 302 0.75 7.95 -26.11
N THR A 303 -0.27 7.58 -26.88
CA THR A 303 -1.69 7.51 -26.48
C THR A 303 -1.96 6.60 -25.27
N ILE A 304 -2.76 7.05 -24.30
CA ILE A 304 -3.25 6.23 -23.18
C ILE A 304 -4.71 5.85 -23.43
N THR A 305 -4.96 4.57 -23.72
CA THR A 305 -6.30 3.97 -23.75
C THR A 305 -6.66 3.42 -22.38
N THR A 306 -7.74 3.93 -21.77
CA THR A 306 -8.35 3.36 -20.57
C THR A 306 -9.26 2.20 -20.97
N SER A 307 -8.97 0.99 -20.48
CA SER A 307 -9.89 -0.15 -20.59
C SER A 307 -10.50 -0.43 -19.23
N SER A 308 -11.81 -0.27 -19.14
CA SER A 308 -12.62 -0.77 -18.03
C SER A 308 -12.96 -2.24 -18.29
N THR A 309 -12.76 -3.09 -17.29
CA THR A 309 -13.30 -4.47 -17.28
C THR A 309 -14.11 -4.67 -16.02
N SER A 310 -15.40 -4.96 -16.24
CA SER A 310 -16.39 -5.25 -15.21
C SER A 310 -16.15 -6.62 -14.58
N ILE A 311 -16.27 -6.69 -13.24
CA ILE A 311 -16.45 -7.95 -12.51
C ILE A 311 -17.91 -8.41 -12.72
N PRO A 312 -18.18 -9.69 -12.98
CA PRO A 312 -19.54 -10.17 -13.25
C PRO A 312 -20.47 -10.03 -12.02
N VAL A 313 -21.75 -9.82 -12.31
CA VAL A 313 -22.82 -9.70 -11.31
C VAL A 313 -23.08 -11.05 -10.67
N ILE A 314 -22.99 -11.13 -9.35
CA ILE A 314 -23.57 -12.25 -8.58
C ILE A 314 -25.04 -11.90 -8.37
N GLU A 315 -25.90 -12.55 -9.13
CA GLU A 315 -27.35 -12.36 -9.07
C GLU A 315 -27.92 -13.18 -7.91
N VAL A 316 -28.28 -12.51 -6.81
CA VAL A 316 -28.94 -13.13 -5.66
C VAL A 316 -30.46 -12.99 -5.85
N PRO A 317 -31.25 -14.09 -5.79
CA PRO A 317 -32.68 -14.03 -6.04
C PRO A 317 -33.42 -13.13 -5.04
N GLN A 318 -34.42 -12.39 -5.52
CA GLN A 318 -35.35 -11.67 -4.65
C GLN A 318 -36.32 -12.64 -3.98
N PRO A 319 -36.41 -12.70 -2.64
CA PRO A 319 -37.54 -13.34 -1.98
C PRO A 319 -38.75 -12.38 -2.00
N THR A 320 -39.84 -12.83 -2.60
CA THR A 320 -41.14 -12.16 -2.55
C THR A 320 -41.69 -12.18 -1.13
N MET A 321 -41.98 -11.01 -0.54
CA MET A 321 -42.63 -10.92 0.77
C MET A 321 -44.13 -11.20 0.68
N PRO A 322 -44.70 -12.07 1.54
CA PRO A 322 -46.12 -12.04 1.88
C PRO A 322 -46.40 -10.89 2.88
N ASN A 323 -47.62 -10.35 2.86
CA ASN A 323 -48.06 -9.31 3.79
C ASN A 323 -47.95 -9.74 5.26
N PRO A 324 -47.66 -8.80 6.19
CA PRO A 324 -47.70 -9.08 7.62
C PRO A 324 -49.14 -9.29 8.10
N ARG A 325 -49.34 -10.28 8.95
CA ARG A 325 -50.52 -10.39 9.82
C ARG A 325 -50.05 -10.45 11.28
N HIS A 326 -50.77 -9.74 12.14
CA HIS A 326 -50.61 -9.76 13.59
C HIS A 326 -50.50 -11.18 14.15
N VAL A 327 -49.51 -11.41 15.01
CA VAL A 327 -49.57 -12.40 16.09
C VAL A 327 -48.81 -11.82 17.29
N ASP A 328 -49.55 -11.34 18.28
CA ASP A 328 -49.05 -11.10 19.63
C ASP A 328 -48.80 -12.45 20.32
N LEU A 329 -47.71 -12.59 21.08
CA LEU A 329 -47.68 -13.48 22.26
C LEU A 329 -46.44 -13.25 23.13
N TYR A 330 -46.68 -13.13 24.43
CA TYR A 330 -45.68 -13.28 25.47
C TYR A 330 -45.06 -14.70 25.42
N GLY A 331 -43.77 -14.80 25.74
CA GLY A 331 -43.05 -16.08 25.86
C GLY A 331 -42.07 -16.03 27.03
N GLU A 332 -42.14 -17.03 27.91
CA GLU A 332 -41.55 -17.01 29.24
C GLU A 332 -40.03 -17.31 29.27
N ILE A 333 -39.37 -16.84 30.33
CA ILE A 333 -38.00 -17.23 30.67
C ILE A 333 -38.07 -18.54 31.48
N PRO A 334 -37.51 -19.67 31.01
CA PRO A 334 -37.42 -20.88 31.82
C PRO A 334 -36.36 -20.70 32.92
N SER A 335 -36.74 -21.03 34.15
CA SER A 335 -35.93 -20.87 35.35
C SER A 335 -35.21 -22.17 35.73
N GLY A 336 -33.96 -22.02 36.21
CA GLY A 336 -33.13 -23.11 36.71
C GLY A 336 -31.67 -22.64 36.80
N SER A 337 -30.96 -22.73 37.92
CA SER A 337 -31.30 -23.30 39.24
C SER A 337 -30.62 -22.49 40.35
N ARG A 338 -31.36 -22.11 41.40
CA ARG A 338 -30.75 -21.55 42.62
C ARG A 338 -30.02 -22.66 43.39
N LEU A 339 -28.76 -22.41 43.74
CA LEU A 339 -28.13 -23.04 44.90
C LEU A 339 -27.81 -21.95 45.91
N SER A 340 -28.51 -22.00 47.04
CA SER A 340 -28.35 -21.10 48.17
C SER A 340 -27.25 -21.61 49.11
N LEU A 341 -26.26 -20.77 49.39
CA LEU A 341 -25.43 -20.89 50.59
C LEU A 341 -25.31 -19.52 51.26
N SER A 342 -26.13 -19.33 52.28
CA SER A 342 -25.94 -18.30 53.30
C SER A 342 -24.87 -18.76 54.29
N LEU A 343 -23.91 -17.90 54.64
CA LEU A 343 -23.57 -17.56 56.04
C LEU A 343 -22.35 -16.62 56.15
N SER A 344 -22.54 -15.59 56.97
CA SER A 344 -21.56 -14.91 57.83
C SER A 344 -20.29 -14.24 57.25
N ALA A 345 -20.09 -12.98 57.68
CA ALA A 345 -18.76 -12.43 57.92
C ALA A 345 -18.00 -13.35 58.91
N GLU A 346 -16.68 -13.50 58.87
CA GLU A 346 -15.66 -12.46 59.05
C GLU A 346 -14.29 -12.96 58.58
N GLN A 347 -13.23 -12.16 58.72
CA GLN A 347 -11.81 -12.51 58.48
C GLN A 347 -11.39 -12.88 57.05
N LYS A 348 -10.70 -11.96 56.35
CA LYS A 348 -9.21 -11.91 56.37
C LYS A 348 -8.66 -10.92 55.33
N SER A 349 -8.34 -9.71 55.81
CA SER A 349 -7.61 -8.69 55.06
C SER A 349 -6.15 -9.11 54.86
N ASP A 350 -5.83 -9.83 53.78
CA ASP A 350 -4.44 -10.01 53.29
C ASP A 350 -4.32 -10.43 51.81
N SER A 351 -5.36 -11.04 51.20
CA SER A 351 -5.26 -11.62 49.84
C SER A 351 -5.25 -10.62 48.68
N ILE A 352 -5.51 -9.32 48.92
CA ILE A 352 -5.75 -8.31 47.87
C ILE A 352 -4.52 -8.12 46.96
N LYS A 353 -3.30 -8.17 47.53
CA LYS A 353 -2.05 -7.99 46.75
C LYS A 353 -1.71 -9.15 45.81
N GLY A 354 -2.28 -10.35 46.02
CA GLY A 354 -2.07 -11.49 45.12
C GLY A 354 -2.93 -11.42 43.86
N MET A 355 -4.15 -10.87 43.99
CA MET A 355 -5.13 -10.82 42.91
C MET A 355 -4.79 -9.74 41.86
N ASP A 356 -4.19 -8.63 42.28
CA ASP A 356 -3.70 -7.55 41.41
C ASP A 356 -2.61 -7.99 40.42
N ILE A 357 -1.87 -9.07 40.72
CA ILE A 357 -0.82 -9.60 39.84
C ILE A 357 -1.45 -10.41 38.70
N SER A 358 -2.44 -11.25 39.01
CA SER A 358 -3.13 -12.09 38.01
C SER A 358 -4.05 -11.27 37.08
N LEU A 359 -4.71 -10.23 37.61
CA LEU A 359 -5.52 -9.29 36.83
C LEU A 359 -4.71 -8.41 35.86
N LYS A 360 -3.37 -8.45 35.92
CA LYS A 360 -2.49 -7.71 35.01
C LYS A 360 -2.04 -8.51 33.79
N GLU A 361 -2.18 -9.84 33.83
CA GLU A 361 -1.87 -10.74 32.70
C GLU A 361 -3.08 -10.93 31.77
N MET A 362 -4.31 -10.81 32.29
CA MET A 362 -5.52 -10.73 31.48
C MET A 362 -5.88 -9.26 31.24
N GLY A 363 -5.52 -8.73 30.06
CA GLY A 363 -5.66 -7.31 29.68
C GLY A 363 -7.11 -6.81 29.48
N LEU A 364 -7.96 -6.98 30.48
CA LEU A 364 -9.31 -6.45 30.55
C LEU A 364 -9.30 -4.97 30.95
N SER A 365 -10.04 -4.13 30.22
CA SER A 365 -10.29 -2.75 30.62
C SER A 365 -11.13 -2.71 31.89
N ARG A 366 -10.79 -1.85 32.86
CA ARG A 366 -11.57 -1.60 34.10
C ARG A 366 -12.96 -0.97 33.87
N VAL A 367 -13.39 -0.85 32.61
CA VAL A 367 -14.65 -0.24 32.19
C VAL A 367 -15.36 -1.23 31.29
N GLU A 368 -16.57 -1.63 31.70
CA GLU A 368 -17.51 -2.37 30.85
C GLU A 368 -17.97 -1.43 29.73
N ILE A 369 -17.77 -1.85 28.47
CA ILE A 369 -18.11 -0.99 27.31
C ILE A 369 -19.61 -1.07 26.99
N ILE A 370 -20.23 -2.19 27.35
CA ILE A 370 -21.68 -2.44 27.30
C ILE A 370 -22.06 -3.04 28.65
N ASN A 371 -23.03 -2.44 29.33
CA ASN A 371 -23.58 -2.94 30.59
C ASN A 371 -24.50 -4.15 30.31
N ASP A 372 -24.79 -4.99 31.32
CA ASP A 372 -25.74 -6.12 31.21
C ASP A 372 -27.10 -5.77 30.58
N GLY A 373 -27.55 -4.53 30.73
CA GLY A 373 -28.77 -4.00 30.09
C GLY A 373 -28.68 -3.73 28.57
N GLY A 374 -27.54 -4.01 27.92
CA GLY A 374 -27.31 -3.77 26.49
C GLY A 374 -27.06 -2.30 26.12
N TYR A 375 -26.83 -1.44 27.10
CA TYR A 375 -26.53 -0.01 26.94
C TYR A 375 -25.02 0.26 26.99
N ARG A 376 -24.58 1.19 26.15
CA ARG A 376 -23.21 1.72 26.13
C ARG A 376 -23.01 2.77 27.23
N ALA A 377 -21.76 3.14 27.49
CA ALA A 377 -21.39 4.21 28.42
C ALA A 377 -22.01 5.60 28.09
N ASP A 378 -22.43 5.82 26.84
CA ASP A 378 -23.15 7.03 26.37
C ASP A 378 -24.68 6.87 26.37
N GLY A 379 -25.22 5.82 27.00
CA GLY A 379 -26.67 5.57 27.12
C GLY A 379 -27.34 5.04 25.84
N ARG A 380 -26.61 4.94 24.72
CA ARG A 380 -27.11 4.42 23.44
C ARG A 380 -27.16 2.89 23.40
N LYS A 381 -28.05 2.35 22.57
CA LYS A 381 -28.03 0.93 22.20
C LYS A 381 -26.92 0.65 21.18
N ALA A 382 -26.45 -0.60 21.11
CA ALA A 382 -25.36 -0.99 20.21
C ALA A 382 -25.59 -0.66 18.72
N ARG A 383 -26.85 -0.64 18.25
CA ARG A 383 -27.22 -0.40 16.83
C ARG A 383 -27.63 1.05 16.53
N GLU A 384 -27.38 1.97 17.45
CA GLU A 384 -27.92 3.34 17.41
C GLU A 384 -26.87 4.38 16.97
N LEU A 385 -27.20 5.18 15.96
CA LEU A 385 -26.39 6.33 15.55
C LEU A 385 -26.41 7.42 16.62
N ARG A 386 -25.34 8.22 16.70
CA ARG A 386 -25.37 9.47 17.47
C ARG A 386 -26.27 10.50 16.81
N SER A 387 -26.64 11.53 17.58
CA SER A 387 -27.29 12.73 17.05
C SER A 387 -26.47 13.30 15.89
N ILE A 388 -27.16 13.67 14.81
CA ILE A 388 -26.57 14.24 13.60
C ILE A 388 -27.21 15.61 13.39
N THR A 389 -26.41 16.66 13.54
CA THR A 389 -26.80 18.04 13.25
C THR A 389 -26.10 18.48 11.98
N ILE A 390 -26.86 19.05 11.04
CA ILE A 390 -26.36 19.51 9.74
C ILE A 390 -26.70 20.99 9.59
N GLU A 391 -25.67 21.83 9.55
CA GLU A 391 -25.79 23.27 9.35
C GLU A 391 -25.11 23.67 8.05
N LEU A 392 -25.93 23.94 7.04
CA LEU A 392 -25.51 24.46 5.75
C LEU A 392 -25.49 26.00 5.82
N SER A 393 -24.48 26.56 6.48
CA SER A 393 -24.28 28.01 6.59
C SER A 393 -23.39 28.53 5.46
N PRO A 394 -23.75 29.62 4.76
CA PRO A 394 -22.90 30.19 3.72
C PRO A 394 -21.70 30.92 4.35
N HIS A 395 -20.49 30.54 3.97
CA HIS A 395 -19.26 31.19 4.41
C HIS A 395 -18.86 32.29 3.40
N PRO A 396 -18.57 33.53 3.82
CA PRO A 396 -18.49 34.69 2.91
C PRO A 396 -17.33 34.68 1.90
N THR A 397 -16.44 33.69 1.97
CA THR A 397 -15.30 33.55 1.04
C THR A 397 -15.30 32.25 0.24
N ALA A 398 -16.14 31.28 0.60
CA ALA A 398 -16.17 29.95 0.00
C ALA A 398 -17.40 29.80 -0.91
N ASP A 399 -17.27 29.03 -1.98
CA ASP A 399 -18.36 28.80 -2.93
C ASP A 399 -19.45 27.89 -2.34
N GLY A 400 -19.10 27.05 -1.37
CA GLY A 400 -20.05 26.31 -0.54
C GLY A 400 -19.42 25.87 0.79
N SER A 401 -20.26 25.72 1.82
CA SER A 401 -19.80 25.33 3.16
C SER A 401 -20.85 24.57 3.98
N ALA A 402 -20.38 23.67 4.82
CA ALA A 402 -21.22 22.87 5.70
C ALA A 402 -20.51 22.59 7.03
N THR A 403 -21.20 22.86 8.14
CA THR A 403 -20.82 22.37 9.46
C THR A 403 -21.69 21.16 9.80
N VAL A 404 -21.06 20.06 10.21
CA VAL A 404 -21.74 18.83 10.60
C VAL A 404 -21.23 18.37 11.95
N SER A 405 -22.17 18.09 12.84
CA SER A 405 -21.92 17.48 14.14
C SER A 405 -22.44 16.05 14.12
N HIS A 406 -21.57 15.09 14.38
CA HIS A 406 -21.92 13.71 14.74
C HIS A 406 -21.62 13.54 16.23
N GLY A 407 -22.66 13.59 17.07
CA GLY A 407 -22.53 13.65 18.52
C GLY A 407 -21.71 14.89 18.90
N LEU A 408 -20.64 14.70 19.68
CA LEU A 408 -19.71 15.78 20.05
C LEU A 408 -18.62 16.04 18.99
N THR A 409 -18.53 15.24 17.91
CA THR A 409 -17.58 15.48 16.82
C THR A 409 -18.14 16.50 15.84
N THR A 410 -17.59 17.71 15.84
CA THR A 410 -18.02 18.82 14.98
C THR A 410 -16.94 19.19 13.98
N VAL A 411 -17.29 19.16 12.70
CA VAL A 411 -16.39 19.50 11.57
C VAL A 411 -17.06 20.52 10.67
N ASN A 412 -16.35 21.61 10.39
CA ASN A 412 -16.71 22.58 9.36
C ASN A 412 -15.91 22.31 8.09
N VAL A 413 -16.55 22.34 6.93
CA VAL A 413 -15.89 22.18 5.62
C VAL A 413 -16.26 23.34 4.71
N CYS A 414 -15.23 23.93 4.09
CA CYS A 414 -15.37 24.97 3.06
C CYS A 414 -14.80 24.45 1.74
N VAL A 415 -15.55 24.66 0.66
CA VAL A 415 -15.17 24.30 -0.71
C VAL A 415 -14.90 25.57 -1.51
N PHE A 416 -13.80 25.58 -2.26
CA PHE A 416 -13.47 26.65 -3.19
C PHE A 416 -13.24 26.07 -4.58
N GLY A 417 -13.94 26.62 -5.57
CA GLY A 417 -13.85 26.24 -6.97
C GLY A 417 -15.18 25.75 -7.54
N PRO A 418 -15.19 25.39 -8.84
CA PRO A 418 -14.03 25.16 -9.71
C PRO A 418 -13.29 26.45 -10.09
N ARG A 419 -12.05 26.62 -9.61
CA ARG A 419 -11.19 27.79 -9.90
C ARG A 419 -10.07 27.43 -10.86
N GLU A 420 -9.40 28.42 -11.48
CA GLU A 420 -8.18 28.13 -12.26
C GLU A 420 -7.06 27.66 -11.32
N ALA A 421 -6.35 26.60 -11.71
CA ALA A 421 -5.33 25.98 -10.88
C ALA A 421 -4.14 26.93 -10.64
N LYS A 422 -3.75 27.13 -9.38
CA LYS A 422 -2.72 28.12 -9.00
C LYS A 422 -1.35 27.84 -9.63
N ASN A 423 -1.02 26.55 -9.80
CA ASN A 423 0.22 26.10 -10.44
C ASN A 423 -0.09 25.49 -11.81
N ARG A 424 0.30 26.20 -12.87
CA ARG A 424 0.18 25.73 -14.27
C ARG A 424 0.88 24.38 -14.55
N SER A 425 1.84 23.99 -13.71
CA SER A 425 2.54 22.70 -13.78
C SER A 425 1.75 21.52 -13.18
N GLN A 426 0.75 21.79 -12.34
CA GLN A 426 -0.13 20.80 -11.70
C GLN A 426 -1.51 20.72 -12.37
N THR A 427 -1.80 21.63 -13.30
CA THR A 427 -3.02 21.65 -14.11
C THR A 427 -3.15 20.41 -14.98
N MET A 428 -4.22 19.64 -14.79
CA MET A 428 -4.61 18.57 -15.69
C MET A 428 -5.52 19.15 -16.80
N HIS A 429 -5.24 18.82 -18.06
CA HIS A 429 -6.02 19.36 -19.18
C HIS A 429 -7.41 18.72 -19.30
N ASP A 430 -7.53 17.43 -18.99
CA ASP A 430 -8.74 16.63 -19.27
C ASP A 430 -9.65 16.45 -18.03
N LYS A 431 -9.21 16.89 -16.85
CA LYS A 431 -9.96 16.77 -15.59
C LYS A 431 -9.60 17.86 -14.58
N ALA A 432 -10.48 18.12 -13.62
CA ALA A 432 -10.17 18.92 -12.45
C ALA A 432 -9.13 18.24 -11.54
N LEU A 433 -8.32 19.07 -10.88
CA LEU A 433 -7.49 18.67 -9.75
C LEU A 433 -8.31 18.84 -8.46
N ILE A 434 -8.52 17.74 -7.71
CA ILE A 434 -9.08 17.82 -6.36
C ILE A 434 -7.92 17.90 -5.37
N ASN A 435 -7.90 18.98 -4.59
CA ASN A 435 -6.98 19.18 -3.48
C ASN A 435 -7.75 19.17 -2.15
N VAL A 436 -7.15 18.63 -1.10
CA VAL A 436 -7.77 18.52 0.22
C VAL A 436 -6.76 18.94 1.28
N GLU A 437 -7.11 19.95 2.06
CA GLU A 437 -6.33 20.39 3.22
C GLU A 437 -7.15 20.15 4.49
N ILE A 438 -6.51 19.60 5.52
CA ILE A 438 -7.15 19.31 6.81
C ILE A 438 -6.42 20.09 7.91
N SER A 439 -7.18 20.88 8.66
CA SER A 439 -6.71 21.66 9.81
C SER A 439 -7.50 21.26 11.05
N GLU A 440 -6.85 20.53 11.96
CA GLU A 440 -7.43 20.23 13.28
C GLU A 440 -7.15 21.38 14.23
N ALA A 441 -8.19 21.92 14.89
CA ALA A 441 -8.02 23.00 15.85
C ALA A 441 -7.19 22.54 17.06
N ALA A 442 -6.36 23.42 17.62
CA ALA A 442 -5.49 23.03 18.75
C ALA A 442 -6.27 22.63 20.02
N PHE A 443 -7.56 22.99 20.10
CA PHE A 443 -8.51 22.69 21.16
C PHE A 443 -9.50 21.56 20.80
N SER A 444 -9.40 20.93 19.62
CA SER A 444 -10.41 19.94 19.17
C SER A 444 -10.34 18.62 19.94
N SER A 445 -9.19 18.31 20.50
CA SER A 445 -8.90 17.12 21.32
C SER A 445 -8.85 17.50 22.80
N SER A 446 -9.14 16.55 23.69
CA SER A 446 -9.08 16.73 25.15
C SER A 446 -7.70 17.22 25.63
N GLU A 447 -6.63 16.66 25.07
CA GLU A 447 -5.26 17.18 25.22
C GLU A 447 -4.91 18.17 24.10
N ARG A 448 -4.26 19.29 24.46
CA ARG A 448 -3.97 20.39 23.52
C ARG A 448 -2.88 19.99 22.54
N ARG A 449 -3.25 19.82 21.27
CA ARG A 449 -2.31 19.34 20.24
C ARG A 449 -1.22 20.39 19.92
N LYS A 450 0.05 19.99 20.02
CA LYS A 450 1.18 20.78 19.53
C LYS A 450 1.24 20.71 18.00
N ARG A 451 1.18 21.86 17.32
CA ARG A 451 1.09 21.95 15.85
C ARG A 451 2.40 21.51 15.16
N GLY A 452 2.49 20.25 14.77
CA GLY A 452 3.53 19.75 13.89
C GLY A 452 3.31 20.25 12.46
N ARG A 453 4.35 20.84 11.83
CA ARG A 453 4.23 21.45 10.49
C ARG A 453 4.04 20.45 9.33
N ASN A 454 4.17 19.14 9.58
CA ASN A 454 3.93 18.06 8.61
C ASN A 454 3.50 16.79 9.37
N ASP A 455 2.24 16.69 9.83
CA ASP A 455 1.75 15.46 10.45
C ASP A 455 1.34 14.43 9.38
N LYS A 456 1.95 13.24 9.43
CA LYS A 456 1.62 12.13 8.52
C LYS A 456 0.17 11.68 8.62
N ARG A 457 -0.42 11.69 9.83
CA ARG A 457 -1.81 11.27 10.06
C ARG A 457 -2.78 12.17 9.32
N THR A 458 -2.53 13.49 9.36
CA THR A 458 -3.36 14.49 8.69
C THR A 458 -3.19 14.42 7.16
N LEU A 459 -2.01 14.05 6.65
CA LEU A 459 -1.79 13.76 5.22
C LEU A 459 -2.50 12.47 4.75
N GLU A 460 -2.45 11.39 5.55
CA GLU A 460 -3.18 10.13 5.27
C GLU A 460 -4.69 10.34 5.29
N PHE A 461 -5.18 11.19 6.20
CA PHE A 461 -6.58 11.64 6.25
C PHE A 461 -6.96 12.45 5.00
N ALA A 462 -6.17 13.44 4.60
CA ALA A 462 -6.39 14.23 3.38
C ALA A 462 -6.42 13.35 2.11
N ALA A 463 -5.47 12.41 1.99
CA ALA A 463 -5.44 11.43 0.91
C ALA A 463 -6.68 10.52 0.91
N SER A 464 -7.17 10.13 2.09
CA SER A 464 -8.38 9.30 2.25
C SER A 464 -9.67 10.03 1.89
N ILE A 465 -9.75 11.35 2.09
CA ILE A 465 -10.87 12.17 1.60
C ILE A 465 -10.77 12.31 0.07
N ARG A 466 -9.59 12.70 -0.44
CA ARG A 466 -9.35 12.87 -1.88
C ARG A 466 -9.70 11.62 -2.69
N ALA A 467 -9.26 10.45 -2.24
CA ALA A 467 -9.57 9.17 -2.87
C ALA A 467 -11.07 8.80 -2.80
N THR A 468 -11.82 9.29 -1.81
CA THR A 468 -13.28 9.12 -1.75
C THR A 468 -14.00 9.98 -2.78
N PHE A 469 -13.53 11.22 -3.03
CA PHE A 469 -14.23 12.17 -3.90
C PHE A 469 -13.79 12.15 -5.38
N GLU A 470 -12.56 11.73 -5.71
CA GLU A 470 -12.09 11.63 -7.10
C GLU A 470 -12.97 10.76 -8.03
N PRO A 471 -13.58 9.63 -7.60
CA PRO A 471 -14.53 8.90 -8.44
C PRO A 471 -15.99 9.41 -8.35
N VAL A 472 -16.30 10.30 -7.41
CA VAL A 472 -17.69 10.76 -7.15
C VAL A 472 -17.98 12.10 -7.84
N VAL A 473 -17.03 13.02 -7.80
CA VAL A 473 -17.09 14.31 -8.53
C VAL A 473 -16.92 14.05 -10.03
N GLN A 474 -17.75 14.67 -10.87
CA GLN A 474 -17.62 14.55 -12.33
C GLN A 474 -16.46 15.41 -12.86
N VAL A 475 -15.22 15.07 -12.49
CA VAL A 475 -14.02 15.90 -12.76
C VAL A 475 -13.77 16.22 -14.24
N SER A 476 -14.34 15.46 -15.18
CA SER A 476 -14.23 15.71 -16.63
C SER A 476 -14.98 16.94 -17.13
N ILE A 477 -16.01 17.43 -16.40
CA ILE A 477 -16.77 18.62 -16.81
C ILE A 477 -16.08 19.93 -16.40
N TYR A 478 -15.01 19.84 -15.61
CA TYR A 478 -14.23 20.96 -15.07
C TYR A 478 -12.74 20.89 -15.52
N PRO A 479 -12.44 20.90 -16.84
CA PRO A 479 -11.07 20.77 -17.35
C PRO A 479 -10.21 22.00 -16.99
N ARG A 480 -8.96 21.77 -16.59
CA ARG A 480 -8.00 22.79 -16.10
C ARG A 480 -8.38 23.49 -14.79
N SER A 481 -9.46 23.07 -14.15
CA SER A 481 -9.88 23.62 -12.86
C SER A 481 -9.21 22.92 -11.66
N GLU A 482 -9.20 23.61 -10.54
CA GLU A 482 -8.83 23.12 -9.22
C GLU A 482 -10.06 23.27 -8.29
N ILE A 483 -10.33 22.22 -7.51
CA ILE A 483 -11.38 22.18 -6.48
C ILE A 483 -10.66 21.91 -5.17
N ASP A 484 -10.65 22.90 -4.28
CA ASP A 484 -9.99 22.83 -2.98
C ASP A 484 -11.01 22.61 -1.87
N ILE A 485 -10.87 21.51 -1.12
CA ILE A 485 -11.71 21.16 0.02
C ILE A 485 -10.91 21.41 1.30
N PHE A 486 -11.30 22.40 2.09
CA PHE A 486 -10.69 22.70 3.39
C PHE A 486 -11.56 22.15 4.51
N VAL A 487 -11.01 21.20 5.27
CA VAL A 487 -11.69 20.56 6.40
C VAL A 487 -11.12 21.10 7.70
N GLN A 488 -11.96 21.74 8.51
CA GLN A 488 -11.60 22.23 9.83
C GLN A 488 -12.33 21.45 10.93
N VAL A 489 -11.57 20.66 11.70
CA VAL A 489 -12.09 19.90 12.85
C VAL A 489 -12.14 20.84 14.05
N LEU A 490 -13.36 21.11 14.55
CA LEU A 490 -13.59 22.00 15.69
C LEU A 490 -13.57 21.23 17.01
N GLN A 491 -14.20 20.05 17.04
CA GLN A 491 -14.26 19.15 18.20
C GLN A 491 -14.20 17.70 17.73
N GLN A 492 -13.51 16.85 18.48
CA GLN A 492 -13.23 15.45 18.12
C GLN A 492 -13.62 14.49 19.25
N ASP A 493 -14.56 13.59 18.92
CA ASP A 493 -15.11 12.52 19.76
C ASP A 493 -15.38 11.27 18.91
N GLY A 494 -14.31 10.76 18.28
CA GLY A 494 -14.33 9.59 17.40
C GLY A 494 -15.06 9.77 16.04
N GLY A 495 -14.63 9.03 15.01
CA GLY A 495 -15.30 9.05 13.69
C GLY A 495 -15.11 10.34 12.87
N VAL A 496 -14.07 11.14 13.16
CA VAL A 496 -13.78 12.43 12.49
C VAL A 496 -13.67 12.28 10.97
N LEU A 497 -13.11 11.16 10.49
CA LEU A 497 -12.97 10.86 9.05
C LEU A 497 -14.31 10.82 8.33
N GLN A 498 -15.36 10.39 9.03
CA GLN A 498 -16.69 10.19 8.48
C GLN A 498 -17.49 11.48 8.56
N THR A 499 -17.48 12.16 9.70
CA THR A 499 -18.07 13.49 9.86
C THR A 499 -17.51 14.48 8.83
N ALA A 500 -16.19 14.46 8.60
CA ALA A 500 -15.53 15.29 7.58
C ALA A 500 -15.99 15.00 6.15
N ILE A 501 -16.34 13.76 5.83
CA ILE A 501 -16.78 13.37 4.48
C ILE A 501 -18.25 13.65 4.28
N ASN A 502 -19.07 13.43 5.31
CA ASN A 502 -20.46 13.86 5.35
C ASN A 502 -20.53 15.39 5.15
N ALA A 503 -19.75 16.15 5.91
CA ALA A 503 -19.61 17.60 5.72
C ALA A 503 -19.08 17.98 4.33
N ALA A 504 -18.06 17.28 3.80
CA ALA A 504 -17.55 17.56 2.46
C ALA A 504 -18.58 17.27 1.34
N THR A 505 -19.42 16.23 1.45
CA THR A 505 -20.51 16.05 0.47
C THR A 505 -21.49 17.20 0.49
N LEU A 506 -21.87 17.64 1.68
CA LEU A 506 -22.83 18.73 1.88
C LEU A 506 -22.27 20.06 1.37
N ALA A 507 -20.99 20.35 1.62
CA ALA A 507 -20.30 21.54 1.10
C ALA A 507 -20.08 21.50 -0.44
N LEU A 508 -19.82 20.33 -1.02
CA LEU A 508 -19.72 20.16 -2.49
C LEU A 508 -21.09 20.35 -3.17
N ILE A 509 -22.17 19.87 -2.54
CA ILE A 509 -23.54 20.08 -3.03
C ILE A 509 -23.95 21.55 -2.88
N ASP A 510 -23.56 22.21 -1.78
CA ASP A 510 -23.77 23.64 -1.57
C ASP A 510 -23.08 24.49 -2.65
N ALA A 511 -21.82 24.17 -2.96
CA ALA A 511 -21.06 24.80 -4.05
C ALA A 511 -21.59 24.48 -5.46
N GLY A 512 -22.67 23.70 -5.61
CA GLY A 512 -23.24 23.34 -6.90
C GLY A 512 -22.35 22.44 -7.78
N ILE A 513 -21.37 21.75 -7.19
CA ILE A 513 -20.44 20.89 -7.93
C ILE A 513 -21.13 19.58 -8.31
N ALA A 514 -21.04 19.16 -9.57
CA ALA A 514 -21.70 17.96 -10.06
C ALA A 514 -21.11 16.67 -9.43
N LEU A 515 -21.92 16.03 -8.60
CA LEU A 515 -21.65 14.71 -8.02
C LEU A 515 -22.46 13.62 -8.75
N THR A 516 -21.90 12.41 -8.82
CA THR A 516 -22.59 11.22 -9.33
C THR A 516 -23.61 10.65 -8.35
N ASP A 517 -23.29 10.66 -7.05
CA ASP A 517 -24.13 10.20 -5.95
C ASP A 517 -23.71 10.90 -4.65
N TYR A 518 -24.52 10.77 -3.60
CA TYR A 518 -24.14 11.16 -2.24
C TYR A 518 -23.09 10.19 -1.69
N VAL A 519 -22.22 10.65 -0.79
CA VAL A 519 -21.28 9.79 -0.04
C VAL A 519 -21.65 9.79 1.43
N CYS A 520 -22.13 8.66 1.94
CA CYS A 520 -22.50 8.54 3.34
C CYS A 520 -21.42 7.74 4.07
N ALA A 521 -20.79 8.39 5.03
CA ALA A 521 -19.73 7.81 5.83
C ALA A 521 -20.28 7.52 7.24
N CYS A 522 -20.18 6.26 7.64
CA CYS A 522 -20.59 5.75 8.94
C CYS A 522 -19.42 5.01 9.57
N THR A 523 -19.55 4.59 10.82
CA THR A 523 -18.52 3.77 11.43
C THR A 523 -19.16 2.55 12.08
N ALA A 524 -18.45 1.42 12.14
CA ALA A 524 -18.94 0.23 12.82
C ALA A 524 -17.76 -0.60 13.33
N ALA A 525 -17.90 -1.12 14.55
CA ALA A 525 -16.90 -1.94 15.23
C ALA A 525 -17.53 -3.24 15.76
N CYS A 526 -16.68 -4.20 16.14
CA CYS A 526 -17.08 -5.39 16.87
C CYS A 526 -16.49 -5.31 18.27
N ILE A 527 -17.33 -5.49 19.30
CA ILE A 527 -16.87 -5.76 20.66
C ILE A 527 -17.42 -7.13 21.03
N ASP A 528 -16.49 -8.07 21.24
CA ASP A 528 -16.78 -9.50 21.33
C ASP A 528 -17.73 -9.95 20.22
N THR A 529 -18.90 -10.48 20.56
CA THR A 529 -19.92 -10.95 19.61
C THR A 529 -20.82 -9.85 19.06
N THR A 530 -20.77 -8.63 19.62
CA THR A 530 -21.71 -7.55 19.29
C THR A 530 -21.14 -6.59 18.25
N GLY A 531 -21.90 -6.36 17.18
CA GLY A 531 -21.63 -5.27 16.24
C GLY A 531 -22.14 -3.96 16.80
N LEU A 532 -21.24 -3.04 17.14
CA LEU A 532 -21.59 -1.66 17.51
C LEU A 532 -21.57 -0.80 16.26
N LEU A 533 -22.67 -0.11 16.02
CA LEU A 533 -22.68 1.01 15.13
C LEU A 533 -21.92 2.18 15.76
N ASP A 534 -21.33 2.99 14.90
CA ASP A 534 -20.78 4.29 15.22
C ASP A 534 -19.49 4.29 16.08
N LEU A 535 -18.58 3.34 15.79
CA LEU A 535 -17.15 3.40 16.13
C LEU A 535 -16.30 3.08 14.87
N THR A 536 -15.21 3.84 14.62
CA THR A 536 -14.32 3.87 13.42
C THR A 536 -14.12 2.52 12.64
N ASN A 537 -14.24 2.39 11.30
CA ASN A 537 -14.34 3.34 10.16
C ASN A 537 -14.95 2.72 8.85
N THR A 538 -16.01 3.26 8.22
CA THR A 538 -16.50 2.79 6.88
C THR A 538 -17.10 3.92 5.99
N LYS A 539 -17.22 3.72 4.65
CA LYS A 539 -17.85 4.70 3.72
C LYS A 539 -18.60 4.02 2.58
N ILE A 540 -19.86 4.41 2.36
CA ILE A 540 -20.80 3.75 1.43
C ILE A 540 -21.48 4.79 0.52
N LEU A 541 -21.74 4.42 -0.73
CA LEU A 541 -22.62 5.17 -1.63
C LEU A 541 -24.05 4.57 -1.53
N PRO A 542 -25.04 5.32 -1.05
CA PRO A 542 -26.35 4.79 -0.69
C PRO A 542 -27.17 4.36 -1.92
N ARG A 543 -27.17 5.14 -3.02
CA ARG A 543 -28.05 4.86 -4.17
C ARG A 543 -27.45 3.82 -5.11
N SER A 544 -26.13 3.85 -5.31
CA SER A 544 -25.44 2.86 -6.14
C SER A 544 -25.09 1.56 -5.41
N LYS A 545 -25.26 1.48 -4.08
CA LYS A 545 -24.81 0.38 -3.20
C LYS A 545 -23.34 0.00 -3.39
N ARG A 546 -22.54 0.92 -3.94
CA ARG A 546 -21.09 0.76 -4.16
C ARG A 546 -20.33 1.33 -2.98
N VAL A 547 -19.14 0.81 -2.74
CA VAL A 547 -18.30 1.20 -1.60
C VAL A 547 -17.05 1.88 -2.14
N THR A 548 -16.87 3.16 -1.81
CA THR A 548 -15.70 3.95 -2.24
C THR A 548 -14.46 3.66 -1.41
N LEU A 549 -14.63 3.43 -0.10
CA LEU A 549 -13.53 3.10 0.79
C LEU A 549 -13.99 2.26 1.99
N VAL A 550 -13.34 1.11 2.18
CA VAL A 550 -13.30 0.38 3.45
C VAL A 550 -11.92 0.57 4.05
N THR A 551 -11.86 0.95 5.32
CA THR A 551 -10.63 1.09 6.10
C THR A 551 -10.77 0.31 7.39
N MET A 552 -9.95 -0.72 7.58
CA MET A 552 -9.95 -1.55 8.77
C MET A 552 -8.61 -1.37 9.50
N GLU A 553 -8.63 -0.72 10.65
CA GLU A 553 -7.42 -0.44 11.46
C GLU A 553 -7.12 -1.59 12.44
N THR A 554 -8.16 -2.24 12.96
CA THR A 554 -8.09 -3.32 13.94
C THR A 554 -8.36 -4.68 13.30
N ARG A 555 -8.05 -5.78 14.01
CA ARG A 555 -8.32 -7.14 13.52
C ARG A 555 -9.79 -7.49 13.76
N LEU A 556 -10.45 -8.05 12.75
CA LEU A 556 -11.83 -8.53 12.82
C LEU A 556 -11.94 -9.96 12.29
N HIS A 557 -12.80 -10.79 12.90
CA HIS A 557 -13.07 -12.14 12.40
C HIS A 557 -13.91 -12.09 11.11
N VAL A 558 -13.54 -12.89 10.11
CA VAL A 558 -14.14 -12.83 8.75
C VAL A 558 -15.65 -13.08 8.79
N GLU A 559 -16.12 -14.00 9.62
CA GLU A 559 -17.55 -14.30 9.78
C GLU A 559 -18.37 -13.12 10.35
N ARG A 560 -17.75 -12.30 11.20
CA ARG A 560 -18.40 -11.11 11.80
C ARG A 560 -18.42 -9.92 10.85
N PHE A 561 -17.52 -9.89 9.86
CA PHE A 561 -17.43 -8.81 8.87
C PHE A 561 -18.74 -8.64 8.08
N ASP A 562 -19.35 -9.71 7.58
CA ASP A 562 -20.60 -9.63 6.80
C ASP A 562 -21.76 -9.01 7.61
N GLN A 563 -21.93 -9.42 8.87
CA GLN A 563 -22.97 -8.89 9.75
C GLN A 563 -22.77 -7.39 10.03
N ILE A 564 -21.53 -6.98 10.31
CA ILE A 564 -21.18 -5.58 10.60
C ILE A 564 -21.28 -4.72 9.34
N PHE A 565 -20.89 -5.26 8.19
CA PHE A 565 -20.98 -4.58 6.90
C PHE A 565 -22.43 -4.33 6.51
N LYS A 566 -23.33 -5.32 6.67
CA LYS A 566 -24.79 -5.15 6.48
C LYS A 566 -25.37 -4.08 7.42
N LEU A 567 -24.95 -4.04 8.68
CA LEU A 567 -25.35 -3.02 9.64
C LEU A 567 -24.91 -1.62 9.20
N ALA A 568 -23.67 -1.49 8.70
CA ALA A 568 -23.14 -0.24 8.15
C ALA A 568 -23.91 0.23 6.89
N LEU A 569 -24.37 -0.68 6.02
CA LEU A 569 -25.23 -0.33 4.87
C LEU A 569 -26.54 0.32 5.33
N LEU A 570 -27.26 -0.30 6.28
CA LEU A 570 -28.51 0.24 6.82
C LEU A 570 -28.31 1.62 7.48
N ALA A 571 -27.18 1.82 8.17
CA ALA A 571 -26.83 3.11 8.74
C ALA A 571 -26.52 4.17 7.67
N GLY A 572 -25.92 3.77 6.56
CA GLY A 572 -25.67 4.63 5.39
C GLY A 572 -26.95 5.14 4.75
N ASP A 573 -27.99 4.30 4.65
CA ASP A 573 -29.29 4.68 4.12
C ASP A 573 -29.99 5.74 5.01
N ILE A 574 -29.99 5.55 6.34
CA ILE A 574 -30.53 6.52 7.30
C ILE A 574 -29.77 7.86 7.23
N LEU A 575 -28.43 7.81 7.12
CA LEU A 575 -27.59 9.00 6.92
C LEU A 575 -27.92 9.72 5.62
N HIS A 576 -28.17 8.99 4.54
CA HIS A 576 -28.54 9.55 3.24
C HIS A 576 -29.86 10.32 3.31
N GLU A 577 -30.89 9.76 3.95
CA GLU A 577 -32.17 10.41 4.13
C GLU A 577 -32.04 11.71 4.93
N ARG A 578 -31.27 11.70 6.03
CA ARG A 578 -31.01 12.90 6.85
C ARG A 578 -30.28 14.00 6.07
N MET A 579 -29.23 13.67 5.31
CA MET A 579 -28.52 14.64 4.45
C MET A 579 -29.42 15.20 3.35
N ARG A 580 -30.23 14.34 2.73
CA ARG A 580 -31.15 14.73 1.66
C ARG A 580 -32.28 15.62 2.16
N ALA A 581 -32.78 15.37 3.37
CA ALA A 581 -33.76 16.22 4.04
C ALA A 581 -33.17 17.61 4.34
N ALA A 582 -31.99 17.68 4.94
CA ALA A 582 -31.33 18.95 5.29
C ALA A 582 -31.07 19.85 4.06
N ILE A 583 -30.60 19.26 2.95
CA ILE A 583 -30.44 20.00 1.68
C ILE A 583 -31.79 20.48 1.16
N ARG A 584 -32.81 19.61 1.10
CA ARG A 584 -34.14 19.98 0.61
C ARG A 584 -34.79 21.10 1.43
N GLU A 585 -34.65 21.06 2.74
CA GLU A 585 -35.17 22.09 3.65
C GLU A 585 -34.52 23.45 3.37
N ARG A 586 -33.18 23.50 3.28
CA ARG A 586 -32.47 24.74 2.95
C ARG A 586 -32.76 25.24 1.54
N THR A 587 -32.80 24.36 0.54
CA THR A 587 -33.17 24.74 -0.82
C THR A 587 -34.61 25.26 -0.86
N GLY A 588 -35.54 24.67 -0.11
CA GLY A 588 -36.91 25.15 0.04
C GLY A 588 -36.97 26.56 0.63
N LYS A 589 -36.27 26.81 1.74
CA LYS A 589 -36.14 28.14 2.37
C LYS A 589 -35.52 29.18 1.42
N LEU A 590 -34.52 28.79 0.63
CA LEU A 590 -33.88 29.66 -0.37
C LEU A 590 -34.81 29.97 -1.55
N VAL A 591 -35.55 28.98 -2.06
CA VAL A 591 -36.55 29.20 -3.12
C VAL A 591 -37.66 30.11 -2.62
N GLN A 592 -38.14 29.93 -1.38
CA GLN A 592 -39.13 30.81 -0.76
C GLN A 592 -38.64 32.26 -0.68
N SER A 593 -37.41 32.50 -0.17
CA SER A 593 -36.87 33.87 -0.09
C SER A 593 -36.63 34.49 -1.48
N MET A 594 -36.23 33.71 -2.47
CA MET A 594 -36.15 34.16 -3.86
C MET A 594 -37.52 34.53 -4.45
N THR A 595 -38.58 33.76 -4.16
CA THR A 595 -39.94 34.08 -4.62
C THR A 595 -40.52 35.31 -3.93
N VAL A 596 -40.29 35.49 -2.62
CA VAL A 596 -40.78 36.68 -1.88
C VAL A 596 -40.03 37.95 -2.30
N GLY A 597 -38.78 37.83 -2.76
CA GLY A 597 -38.03 38.94 -3.39
C GLY A 597 -38.57 39.39 -4.76
N GLY A 598 -39.52 38.66 -5.35
CA GLY A 598 -40.10 38.93 -6.66
C GLY A 598 -41.63 38.99 -6.63
N ILE A 599 -42.17 40.13 -6.17
CA ILE A 599 -43.61 40.44 -6.05
C ILE A 599 -44.28 39.74 -4.87
N ALA A 600 -44.64 40.53 -3.85
CA ALA A 600 -45.54 40.11 -2.78
C ALA A 600 -46.96 39.86 -3.32
N PRO A 601 -47.69 38.92 -2.69
CA PRO A 601 -48.82 39.38 -1.88
C PRO A 601 -48.65 39.00 -0.41
N ALA A 602 -49.28 39.79 0.46
CA ALA A 602 -49.28 39.55 1.89
C ALA A 602 -50.05 38.28 2.25
N VAL A 603 -49.53 37.50 3.20
CA VAL A 603 -50.28 36.51 3.98
C VAL A 603 -50.00 36.79 5.45
N GLU A 604 -51.05 36.81 6.26
CA GLU A 604 -51.03 37.27 7.65
C GLU A 604 -50.11 36.47 8.58
N ASN A 605 -49.58 37.17 9.58
CA ASN A 605 -49.00 36.54 10.75
C ASN A 605 -50.07 35.72 11.49
N LYS A 606 -49.75 34.46 11.80
CA LYS A 606 -50.30 33.80 12.99
C LYS A 606 -49.17 33.37 13.90
N GLU A 607 -49.13 33.98 15.08
CA GLU A 607 -48.45 33.42 16.23
C GLU A 607 -49.28 32.25 16.77
N GLU A 608 -48.65 31.09 16.93
CA GLU A 608 -49.07 29.99 17.81
C GLU A 608 -47.78 29.19 18.06
N ALA A 609 -47.09 29.40 19.19
CA ALA A 609 -47.38 28.87 20.52
C ALA A 609 -46.79 27.46 20.72
N SER A 610 -46.16 27.25 21.87
CA SER A 610 -45.56 25.97 22.28
C SER A 610 -46.61 24.87 22.44
N GLY A 611 -46.35 23.69 21.88
CA GLY A 611 -47.22 22.52 22.00
C GLY A 611 -46.45 21.23 21.80
N ASP A 612 -46.71 20.27 22.68
CA ASP A 612 -45.97 19.04 22.94
C ASP A 612 -45.84 18.03 21.79
N VAL A 613 -44.88 17.12 21.93
CA VAL A 613 -44.68 15.98 21.03
C VAL A 613 -45.73 14.90 21.31
N GLU A 614 -46.84 14.93 20.56
CA GLU A 614 -47.77 13.80 20.54
C GLU A 614 -47.18 12.59 19.77
N MET A 615 -47.23 11.42 20.41
CA MET A 615 -46.82 10.16 19.81
C MET A 615 -47.86 9.70 18.78
N TYR A 616 -47.48 9.63 17.50
CA TYR A 616 -48.33 8.98 16.50
C TYR A 616 -48.19 7.45 16.55
N ASN A 617 -49.23 6.82 17.08
CA ASN A 617 -49.45 5.38 17.14
C ASN A 617 -49.88 4.84 15.76
N PRO A 618 -49.14 3.91 15.11
CA PRO A 618 -49.59 3.25 13.91
C PRO A 618 -50.54 2.08 14.24
N SER A 619 -51.72 2.11 13.62
CA SER A 619 -52.67 0.98 13.55
C SER A 619 -52.27 -0.03 12.49
#